data_AF-A0A7K8N0Z3-F1
#
_entry.id   AF-A0A7K8N0Z3-F1
#
_cell.length_a   1.000
_cell.length_b   1.000
_cell.length_c   1.000
_cell.angle_alpha   90.00
_cell.angle_beta   90.00
_cell.angle_gamma   90.00
#
_symmetry.space_group_name_H-M   'P 1'
#
loop_
_entity.id
_entity.type
_entity.pdbx_description
1 polymer ?
#
loop_
_entity_poly.entity_id
_entity_poly.type
_entity_poly.pdbx_seq_one_letter_code
_entity_poly.pdbx_strand_id
1 'polypeptide(L)'
;DYELCEEWGCLYPVPRENLISLHREHLLHLLETGDIEKALKLLQRIEDPDICLAISEQSLDQHPSLAASHFLANYLTTHFYRNLTTARHNEIQALYMGSKVLLTLPELYRVNYFHLSSRPLLMLEQLLMNMKVDWVAVAVQTLHQLLAGQEIGFAVEDIDNLLSKYAEKALDFPFALKEKRS
;
A
#
# COMPACT_ATOMS: atom_id res chain seq x y z
N ASP A 1 -1.97 -24.46 -17.52
CA ASP A 1 -1.69 -25.21 -16.29
C ASP A 1 -0.31 -24.77 -15.82
N TYR A 2 -0.23 -24.13 -14.65
CA TYR A 2 1.01 -23.47 -14.21
C TYR A 2 2.09 -24.49 -13.85
N GLU A 3 1.71 -25.55 -13.14
CA GLU A 3 2.63 -26.61 -12.69
C GLU A 3 3.29 -27.28 -13.91
N LEU A 4 2.52 -27.54 -14.96
CA LEU A 4 3.05 -28.08 -16.22
C LEU A 4 4.04 -27.12 -16.89
N CYS A 5 3.75 -25.82 -16.94
CA CYS A 5 4.68 -24.84 -17.52
C CYS A 5 6.00 -24.73 -16.73
N GLU A 6 5.91 -24.84 -15.40
CA GLU A 6 7.07 -24.83 -14.51
C GLU A 6 7.93 -26.09 -14.68
N GLU A 7 7.32 -27.27 -14.72
CA GLU A 7 8.01 -28.54 -14.99
C GLU A 7 8.76 -28.52 -16.33
N TRP A 8 8.13 -27.97 -17.38
CA TRP A 8 8.76 -27.82 -18.68
C TRP A 8 9.91 -26.80 -18.64
N GLY A 9 9.80 -25.77 -17.81
CA GLY A 9 10.86 -24.79 -17.56
C GLY A 9 12.11 -25.38 -16.91
N CYS A 10 11.98 -26.47 -16.15
CA CYS A 10 13.12 -27.21 -15.61
C CYS A 10 13.80 -28.13 -16.63
N LEU A 11 13.04 -28.61 -17.64
CA LEU A 11 13.53 -29.57 -18.62
C LEU A 11 14.23 -28.91 -19.82
N TYR A 12 13.93 -27.64 -20.09
CA TYR A 12 14.50 -26.88 -21.21
C TYR A 12 15.11 -25.57 -20.72
N PRO A 13 16.18 -25.07 -21.38
CA PRO A 13 16.74 -23.76 -21.05
C PRO A 13 15.75 -22.66 -21.45
N VAL A 14 14.93 -22.23 -20.49
CA VAL A 14 13.98 -21.13 -20.67
C VAL A 14 14.68 -19.79 -20.36
N PRO A 15 14.50 -18.75 -21.19
CA PRO A 15 15.01 -17.42 -20.89
C PRO A 15 14.50 -16.92 -19.52
N ARG A 16 15.39 -16.30 -18.74
CA ARG A 16 15.07 -15.76 -17.41
C ARG A 16 13.81 -14.88 -17.42
N GLU A 17 13.65 -14.05 -18.44
CA GLU A 17 12.49 -13.15 -18.57
C GLU A 17 11.16 -13.91 -18.68
N ASN A 18 11.15 -15.05 -19.37
CA ASN A 18 9.95 -15.87 -19.51
C ASN A 18 9.57 -16.55 -18.20
N LEU A 19 10.55 -17.00 -17.42
CA LEU A 19 10.32 -17.53 -16.06
C LEU A 19 9.76 -16.45 -15.13
N ILE A 20 10.34 -15.25 -15.16
CA ILE A 20 9.83 -14.09 -14.40
C ILE A 20 8.38 -13.79 -14.77
N SER A 21 8.05 -13.74 -16.07
CA SER A 21 6.66 -13.49 -16.51
C SER A 21 5.70 -14.57 -16.03
N LEU A 22 6.09 -15.85 -16.16
CA LEU A 22 5.27 -16.99 -15.74
C LEU A 22 4.96 -16.94 -14.23
N HIS A 23 5.99 -16.78 -13.40
CA HIS A 23 5.82 -16.70 -11.95
C HIS A 23 5.03 -15.45 -11.53
N ARG A 24 5.26 -14.30 -12.19
CA ARG A 24 4.52 -13.06 -11.94
C ARG A 24 3.04 -13.22 -12.23
N GLU A 25 2.67 -13.76 -13.39
CA GLU A 25 1.27 -13.98 -13.77
C GLU A 25 0.57 -14.93 -12.79
N HIS A 26 1.25 -16.01 -12.38
CA HIS A 26 0.70 -16.94 -11.40
C HIS A 26 0.59 -16.31 -10.01
N LEU A 27 1.59 -15.55 -9.57
CA LEU A 27 1.57 -14.83 -8.30
C LEU A 27 0.38 -13.87 -8.24
N LEU A 28 0.18 -13.07 -9.29
CA LEU A 28 -0.96 -12.16 -9.39
C LEU A 28 -2.29 -12.92 -9.33
N HIS A 29 -2.40 -14.04 -10.06
CA HIS A 29 -3.60 -14.88 -9.99
C HIS A 29 -3.89 -15.40 -8.57
N LEU A 30 -2.87 -15.88 -7.84
CA LEU A 30 -3.02 -16.34 -6.46
C LEU A 30 -3.44 -15.21 -5.53
N LEU A 31 -2.88 -14.01 -5.70
CA LEU A 31 -3.23 -12.86 -4.88
C LEU A 31 -4.65 -12.35 -5.15
N GLU A 32 -5.09 -12.30 -6.41
CA GLU A 32 -6.45 -11.89 -6.78
C GLU A 32 -7.51 -12.91 -6.37
N THR A 33 -7.16 -14.20 -6.30
CA THR A 33 -8.05 -15.25 -5.77
C THR A 33 -8.03 -15.32 -4.23
N GLY A 34 -7.17 -14.54 -3.57
CA GLY A 34 -7.05 -14.48 -2.12
C GLY A 34 -6.25 -15.63 -1.50
N ASP A 35 -5.55 -16.43 -2.29
CA ASP A 35 -4.78 -17.60 -1.84
C ASP A 35 -3.36 -17.19 -1.38
N ILE A 36 -3.32 -16.39 -0.31
CA ILE A 36 -2.09 -15.77 0.22
C ILE A 36 -1.04 -16.81 0.63
N GLU A 37 -1.47 -17.96 1.15
CA GLU A 37 -0.54 -19.04 1.54
C GLU A 37 0.22 -19.60 0.34
N LYS A 38 -0.47 -19.83 -0.78
CA LYS A 38 0.17 -20.31 -2.01
C LYS A 38 1.05 -19.24 -2.62
N ALA A 39 0.62 -17.98 -2.60
CA ALA A 39 1.45 -16.86 -3.05
C ALA A 39 2.77 -16.77 -2.27
N LEU A 40 2.72 -16.92 -0.94
CA LEU A 40 3.91 -16.94 -0.10
C LEU A 40 4.80 -18.16 -0.38
N LYS A 41 4.21 -19.35 -0.49
CA LYS A 41 4.95 -20.59 -0.83
C LYS A 41 5.65 -20.48 -2.18
N LEU A 42 4.99 -19.86 -3.17
CA LEU A 42 5.57 -19.60 -4.49
C LEU A 42 6.82 -18.73 -4.36
N LEU A 43 6.73 -17.60 -3.66
CA LEU A 43 7.85 -16.68 -3.47
C LEU A 43 9.00 -17.30 -2.68
N GLN A 44 8.70 -18.13 -1.67
CA GLN A 44 9.70 -18.84 -0.87
C GLN A 44 10.42 -19.96 -1.63
N ARG A 45 9.79 -20.50 -2.68
CA ARG A 45 10.36 -21.58 -3.50
C ARG A 45 11.37 -21.06 -4.53
N ILE A 46 11.35 -19.77 -4.85
CA ILE A 46 12.28 -19.17 -5.79
C ILE A 46 13.65 -19.04 -5.12
N GLU A 47 14.63 -19.82 -5.59
CA GLU A 47 15.96 -19.88 -4.99
C GLU A 47 16.80 -18.62 -5.25
N ASP A 48 16.64 -18.00 -6.42
CA ASP A 48 17.38 -16.80 -6.82
C ASP A 48 16.70 -15.54 -6.24
N PRO A 49 17.35 -14.81 -5.29
CA PRO A 49 16.79 -13.62 -4.68
C PRO A 49 16.55 -12.48 -5.67
N ASP A 50 17.37 -12.36 -6.73
CA ASP A 50 17.21 -11.31 -7.73
C ASP A 50 16.00 -11.60 -8.64
N ILE A 51 15.72 -12.87 -8.92
CA ILE A 51 14.50 -13.29 -9.62
C ILE A 51 13.28 -13.04 -8.73
N CYS A 52 13.32 -13.42 -7.45
CA CYS A 52 12.22 -13.22 -6.52
C CYS A 52 11.90 -11.73 -6.32
N LEU A 53 12.93 -10.89 -6.20
CA LEU A 53 12.81 -9.43 -6.17
C LEU A 53 12.15 -8.90 -7.45
N ALA A 54 12.66 -9.29 -8.62
CA ALA A 54 12.13 -8.84 -9.91
C ALA A 54 10.66 -9.23 -10.09
N ILE A 55 10.28 -10.45 -9.72
CA ILE A 55 8.87 -10.91 -9.76
C ILE A 55 8.01 -10.06 -8.83
N SER A 56 8.47 -9.84 -7.59
CA SER A 56 7.71 -9.10 -6.57
C SER A 56 7.53 -7.62 -6.96
N GLU A 57 8.58 -6.95 -7.42
CA GLU A 57 8.50 -5.55 -7.88
C GLU A 57 7.64 -5.41 -9.14
N GLN A 58 7.86 -6.26 -10.14
CA GLN A 58 7.07 -6.19 -11.37
C GLN A 58 5.60 -6.54 -11.13
N SER A 59 5.30 -7.42 -10.17
CA SER A 59 3.92 -7.69 -9.77
C SER A 59 3.27 -6.47 -9.14
N LEU A 60 4.01 -5.72 -8.31
CA LEU A 60 3.52 -4.50 -7.68
C LEU A 60 3.28 -3.39 -8.71
N ASP A 61 4.15 -3.29 -9.72
CA ASP A 61 4.04 -2.32 -10.81
C ASP A 61 2.88 -2.59 -11.77
N GLN A 62 2.25 -3.77 -11.72
CA GLN A 62 1.00 -4.05 -12.44
C GLN A 62 -0.23 -3.43 -11.76
N HIS A 63 -0.04 -2.71 -10.65
CA HIS A 63 -1.12 -2.08 -9.87
C HIS A 63 -2.28 -3.04 -9.57
N PRO A 64 -2.00 -4.17 -8.89
CA PRO A 64 -3.02 -5.18 -8.60
C PRO A 64 -4.02 -4.68 -7.54
N SER A 65 -4.97 -5.52 -7.13
CA SER A 65 -5.96 -5.17 -6.11
C SER A 65 -5.31 -4.63 -4.82
N LEU A 66 -6.11 -3.95 -3.99
CA LEU A 66 -5.65 -3.38 -2.72
C LEU A 66 -4.98 -4.43 -1.82
N ALA A 67 -5.58 -5.63 -1.71
CA ALA A 67 -5.03 -6.71 -0.89
C ALA A 67 -3.70 -7.24 -1.46
N ALA A 68 -3.64 -7.45 -2.77
CA ALA A 68 -2.42 -7.88 -3.47
C ALA A 68 -1.30 -6.83 -3.35
N SER A 69 -1.61 -5.56 -3.56
CA SER A 69 -0.69 -4.43 -3.40
C SER A 69 -0.15 -4.36 -1.96
N HIS A 70 -1.02 -4.53 -0.95
CA HIS A 70 -0.60 -4.55 0.45
C HIS A 70 0.34 -5.72 0.75
N PHE A 71 0.00 -6.92 0.28
CA PHE A 71 0.82 -8.11 0.45
C PHE A 71 2.21 -7.92 -0.15
N LEU A 72 2.28 -7.48 -1.42
CA LEU A 72 3.55 -7.29 -2.13
C LEU A 72 4.39 -6.19 -1.49
N ALA A 73 3.78 -5.07 -1.08
CA ALA A 73 4.50 -3.99 -0.40
C ALA A 73 5.05 -4.45 0.97
N ASN A 74 4.26 -5.22 1.74
CA ASN A 74 4.73 -5.82 2.99
C ASN A 74 5.86 -6.84 2.74
N TYR A 75 5.74 -7.66 1.70
CA TYR A 75 6.73 -8.67 1.36
C TYR A 75 8.07 -8.02 0.96
N LEU A 76 8.03 -7.02 0.07
CA LEU A 76 9.22 -6.28 -0.38
C LEU A 76 9.92 -5.53 0.76
N THR A 77 9.15 -4.85 1.62
CA THR A 77 9.70 -4.12 2.78
C THR A 77 10.28 -5.07 3.84
N THR A 78 9.75 -6.29 3.96
CA THR A 78 10.25 -7.29 4.92
C THR A 78 11.48 -8.04 4.42
N HIS A 79 11.49 -8.47 3.16
CA HIS A 79 12.49 -9.40 2.63
C HIS A 79 13.59 -8.73 1.81
N PHE A 80 13.31 -7.58 1.20
CA PHE A 80 14.20 -6.94 0.22
C PHE A 80 14.58 -5.49 0.58
N TYR A 81 14.39 -5.08 1.83
CA TYR A 81 14.72 -3.73 2.30
C TYR A 81 16.10 -3.23 1.84
N ARG A 82 17.13 -4.10 1.90
CA ARG A 82 18.52 -3.75 1.57
C ARG A 82 18.83 -3.73 0.07
N ASN A 83 17.94 -4.29 -0.75
CA ASN A 83 18.14 -4.44 -2.20
C ASN A 83 17.49 -3.29 -2.99
N LEU A 84 16.63 -2.50 -2.35
CA LEU A 84 15.89 -1.41 -2.97
C LEU A 84 16.67 -0.09 -2.88
N THR A 85 16.48 0.78 -3.88
CA THR A 85 16.95 2.17 -3.80
C THR A 85 16.14 2.94 -2.74
N THR A 86 16.69 4.00 -2.16
CA THR A 86 15.97 4.82 -1.16
C THR A 86 14.65 5.38 -1.71
N ALA A 87 14.63 5.80 -2.97
CA ALA A 87 13.42 6.31 -3.61
C ALA A 87 12.34 5.21 -3.70
N ARG A 88 12.73 4.03 -4.20
CA ARG A 88 11.82 2.89 -4.34
C ARG A 88 11.33 2.37 -2.99
N HIS A 89 12.22 2.34 -2.00
CA HIS A 89 11.86 2.03 -0.63
C HIS A 89 10.77 2.97 -0.13
N ASN A 90 10.95 4.28 -0.27
CA ASN A 90 9.95 5.27 0.17
C ASN A 90 8.60 5.12 -0.54
N GLU A 91 8.59 4.81 -1.85
CA GLU A 91 7.38 4.54 -2.60
C GLU A 91 6.62 3.32 -2.08
N ILE A 92 7.31 2.19 -1.93
CA ILE A 92 6.71 0.92 -1.46
C ILE A 92 6.25 1.06 -0.01
N GLN A 93 7.03 1.76 0.81
CA GLN A 93 6.73 2.02 2.20
C GLN A 93 5.49 2.90 2.36
N ALA A 94 5.36 3.96 1.55
CA ALA A 94 4.16 4.79 1.50
C ALA A 94 2.93 3.97 1.05
N LEU A 95 3.09 3.12 0.02
CA LEU A 95 2.04 2.21 -0.46
C LEU A 95 1.62 1.20 0.61
N TYR A 96 2.57 0.63 1.35
CA TYR A 96 2.30 -0.29 2.46
C TYR A 96 1.45 0.41 3.54
N MET A 97 1.83 1.62 3.96
CA MET A 97 1.05 2.36 4.94
C MET A 97 -0.34 2.71 4.44
N GLY A 98 -0.45 3.30 3.24
CA GLY A 98 -1.73 3.75 2.75
C GLY A 98 -2.66 2.58 2.44
N SER A 99 -2.15 1.46 1.93
CA SER A 99 -2.93 0.24 1.78
C SER A 99 -3.38 -0.33 3.12
N LYS A 100 -2.54 -0.28 4.17
CA LYS A 100 -2.92 -0.69 5.53
C LYS A 100 -4.07 0.16 6.07
N VAL A 101 -3.99 1.48 5.91
CA VAL A 101 -5.06 2.42 6.28
C VAL A 101 -6.33 2.11 5.51
N LEU A 102 -6.27 1.91 4.19
CA LEU A 102 -7.46 1.59 3.39
C LEU A 102 -8.13 0.29 3.84
N LEU A 103 -7.35 -0.72 4.23
CA LEU A 103 -7.89 -1.99 4.71
C LEU A 103 -8.65 -1.85 6.05
N THR A 104 -8.37 -0.83 6.85
CA THR A 104 -9.14 -0.54 8.08
C THR A 104 -10.42 0.27 7.83
N LEU A 105 -10.56 0.86 6.63
CA LEU A 105 -11.78 1.56 6.23
C LEU A 105 -12.88 0.60 5.75
N PRO A 106 -14.16 1.02 5.76
CA PRO A 106 -15.25 0.21 5.24
C PRO A 106 -15.06 -0.11 3.74
N GLU A 107 -15.28 -1.38 3.38
CA GLU A 107 -14.97 -1.94 2.06
C GLU A 107 -15.56 -1.14 0.90
N LEU A 108 -16.82 -0.73 1.02
CA LEU A 108 -17.56 0.04 0.01
C LEU A 108 -16.87 1.34 -0.42
N TYR A 109 -16.00 1.92 0.42
CA TYR A 109 -15.35 3.19 0.14
C TYR A 109 -13.87 3.07 -0.19
N ARG A 110 -13.26 1.89 -0.04
CA ARG A 110 -11.81 1.69 -0.28
C ARG A 110 -11.42 2.05 -1.71
N VAL A 111 -12.27 1.72 -2.68
CA VAL A 111 -12.05 2.00 -4.10
C VAL A 111 -11.90 3.51 -4.36
N ASN A 112 -12.63 4.34 -3.63
CA ASN A 112 -12.60 5.80 -3.81
C ASN A 112 -11.25 6.41 -3.41
N TYR A 113 -10.50 5.75 -2.55
CA TYR A 113 -9.22 6.24 -2.01
C TYR A 113 -8.03 5.38 -2.43
N PHE A 114 -8.25 4.28 -3.18
CA PHE A 114 -7.19 3.36 -3.57
C PHE A 114 -6.06 4.04 -4.35
N HIS A 115 -6.39 4.99 -5.21
CA HIS A 115 -5.41 5.79 -5.95
C HIS A 115 -4.50 6.67 -5.07
N LEU A 116 -4.83 6.85 -3.79
CA LEU A 116 -4.04 7.59 -2.80
C LEU A 116 -3.22 6.67 -1.89
N SER A 117 -3.22 5.35 -2.13
CA SER A 117 -2.50 4.37 -1.32
C SER A 117 -1.00 4.70 -1.20
N SER A 118 -0.37 5.20 -2.26
CA SER A 118 1.04 5.64 -2.24
C SER A 118 1.25 7.05 -1.68
N ARG A 119 0.19 7.73 -1.20
CA ARG A 119 0.23 9.10 -0.66
C ARG A 119 -0.61 9.19 0.63
N PRO A 120 -0.21 8.50 1.72
CA PRO A 120 -1.00 8.37 2.94
C PRO A 120 -1.37 9.71 3.59
N LEU A 121 -0.49 10.72 3.59
CA LEU A 121 -0.83 12.05 4.10
C LEU A 121 -1.92 12.75 3.27
N LEU A 122 -1.86 12.64 1.94
CA LEU A 122 -2.88 13.21 1.06
C LEU A 122 -4.22 12.48 1.22
N MET A 123 -4.18 11.16 1.42
CA MET A 123 -5.37 10.39 1.76
C MET A 123 -5.99 10.86 3.07
N LEU A 124 -5.18 11.06 4.11
CA LEU A 124 -5.65 11.60 5.39
C LEU A 124 -6.27 13.00 5.22
N GLU A 125 -5.62 13.86 4.42
CA GLU A 125 -6.15 15.18 4.09
C GLU A 125 -7.51 15.09 3.37
N GLN A 126 -7.65 14.16 2.41
CA GLN A 126 -8.91 13.91 1.72
C GLN A 126 -10.01 13.41 2.66
N LEU A 127 -9.68 12.57 3.63
CA LEU A 127 -10.65 12.12 4.64
C LEU A 127 -11.13 13.28 5.52
N LEU A 128 -10.21 14.16 5.94
CA LEU A 128 -10.51 15.39 6.68
C LEU A 128 -11.41 16.33 5.87
N MET A 129 -11.06 16.59 4.61
CA MET A 129 -11.82 17.46 3.72
C MET A 129 -13.25 16.95 3.48
N ASN A 130 -13.43 15.63 3.43
CA ASN A 130 -14.73 14.99 3.27
C ASN A 130 -15.49 14.79 4.60
N MET A 131 -15.01 15.38 5.70
CA MET A 131 -15.60 15.29 7.04
C MET A 131 -15.81 13.85 7.53
N LYS A 132 -14.91 12.94 7.16
CA LYS A 132 -14.96 11.53 7.56
C LYS A 132 -14.28 11.32 8.91
N VAL A 133 -14.76 12.01 9.96
CA VAL A 133 -14.10 12.10 11.26
C VAL A 133 -13.82 10.72 11.89
N ASP A 134 -14.76 9.79 11.83
CA ASP A 134 -14.56 8.43 12.35
C ASP A 134 -13.45 7.68 11.60
N TRP A 135 -13.35 7.89 10.29
CA TRP A 135 -12.32 7.26 9.46
C TRP A 135 -10.97 7.91 9.64
N VAL A 136 -10.94 9.24 9.83
CA VAL A 136 -9.73 10.00 10.18
C VAL A 136 -9.15 9.47 11.49
N ALA A 137 -9.98 9.26 12.52
CA ALA A 137 -9.51 8.74 13.80
C ALA A 137 -8.80 7.38 13.65
N VAL A 138 -9.41 6.45 12.91
CA VAL A 138 -8.83 5.13 12.63
C VAL A 138 -7.56 5.24 11.77
N ALA A 139 -7.56 6.11 10.75
CA ALA A 139 -6.42 6.34 9.88
C ALA A 139 -5.21 6.91 10.65
N VAL A 140 -5.43 7.93 11.49
CA VAL A 140 -4.37 8.53 12.33
C VAL A 140 -3.80 7.50 13.30
N GLN A 141 -4.67 6.74 13.99
CA GLN A 141 -4.22 5.69 14.90
C GLN A 141 -3.36 4.65 14.17
N THR A 142 -3.80 4.22 12.98
CA THR A 142 -3.06 3.25 12.16
C THR A 142 -1.71 3.82 11.73
N LEU A 143 -1.66 5.08 11.26
CA LEU A 143 -0.41 5.72 10.83
C LEU A 143 0.57 5.91 11.99
N HIS A 144 0.12 6.35 13.17
CA HIS A 144 0.97 6.49 14.35
C HIS A 144 1.60 5.16 14.78
N GLN A 145 0.82 4.07 14.74
CA GLN A 145 1.32 2.72 15.05
C GLN A 145 2.39 2.26 14.05
N LEU A 146 2.24 2.57 12.78
CA LEU A 146 3.21 2.21 11.74
C LEU A 146 4.49 3.06 11.81
N LEU A 147 4.36 4.36 12.09
CA LEU A 147 5.49 5.28 12.22
C LEU A 147 6.38 4.99 13.44
N ALA A 148 5.82 4.40 14.50
CA ALA A 148 6.59 4.04 15.70
C ALA A 148 7.72 3.01 15.45
N GLY A 149 7.75 2.36 14.28
CA GLY A 149 8.76 1.37 13.92
C GLY A 149 9.45 1.58 12.57
N GLN A 150 9.16 2.65 11.82
CA GLN A 150 9.63 2.81 10.45
C GLN A 150 9.95 4.28 10.11
N GLU A 151 11.14 4.53 9.52
CA GLU A 151 11.48 5.83 8.92
C GLU A 151 10.89 5.93 7.52
N ILE A 152 10.09 6.97 7.29
CA ILE A 152 9.30 7.18 6.06
C ILE A 152 9.44 8.65 5.67
N GLY A 153 9.11 9.00 4.43
CA GLY A 153 9.17 10.37 3.91
C GLY A 153 8.26 11.41 4.59
N PHE A 154 7.66 11.08 5.74
CA PHE A 154 6.93 11.99 6.63
C PHE A 154 6.93 11.45 8.07
N ALA A 155 6.69 12.33 9.03
CA ALA A 155 6.75 12.05 10.46
C ALA A 155 5.40 12.27 11.16
N VAL A 156 5.34 11.96 12.47
CA VAL A 156 4.13 12.16 13.28
C VAL A 156 3.73 13.63 13.31
N GLU A 157 4.71 14.53 13.32
CA GLU A 157 4.51 15.97 13.29
C GLU A 157 3.76 16.43 12.04
N ASP A 158 3.95 15.77 10.89
CA ASP A 158 3.24 16.10 9.65
C ASP A 158 1.74 15.78 9.77
N ILE A 159 1.40 14.70 10.47
CA ILE A 159 0.02 14.31 10.78
C ILE A 159 -0.60 15.34 11.73
N ASP A 160 0.09 15.66 12.83
CA ASP A 160 -0.39 16.61 13.83
C ASP A 160 -0.57 18.02 13.25
N ASN A 161 0.34 18.45 12.38
CA ASN A 161 0.23 19.72 11.65
C ASN A 161 -1.01 19.74 10.74
N LEU A 162 -1.29 18.63 10.03
CA LEU A 162 -2.46 18.50 9.19
C LEU A 162 -3.76 18.57 10.02
N LEU A 163 -3.82 17.83 11.13
CA LEU A 163 -4.96 17.86 12.05
C LEU A 163 -5.18 19.26 12.62
N SER A 164 -4.11 19.92 13.06
CA SER A 164 -4.16 21.28 13.61
C SER A 164 -4.73 22.27 12.59
N LYS A 165 -4.27 22.21 11.33
CA LYS A 165 -4.76 23.07 10.25
C LYS A 165 -6.24 22.87 9.95
N TYR A 166 -6.74 21.64 9.98
CA TYR A 166 -8.16 21.37 9.74
C TYR A 166 -9.02 21.69 10.97
N ALA A 167 -8.49 21.52 12.19
CA ALA A 167 -9.15 21.96 13.41
C ALA A 167 -9.30 23.49 13.46
N GLU A 168 -8.25 24.24 13.10
CA GLU A 168 -8.31 25.71 12.99
C GLU A 168 -9.38 26.14 11.99
N LYS A 169 -9.44 25.52 10.80
CA LYS A 169 -10.49 25.77 9.80
C LYS A 169 -11.90 25.44 10.29
N ALA A 170 -12.06 24.41 11.12
CA ALA A 170 -13.36 24.05 11.69
C ALA A 170 -13.81 25.03 12.78
N LEU A 171 -12.87 25.69 13.45
CA LEU A 171 -13.12 26.72 14.46
C LEU A 171 -13.26 28.12 13.85
N ASP A 172 -12.78 28.33 12.63
CA ASP A 172 -13.01 29.55 11.86
C ASP A 172 -14.46 29.58 11.37
N PHE A 173 -15.34 30.14 12.21
CA PHE A 173 -16.73 30.39 11.85
C PHE A 173 -16.85 31.74 11.17
N PRO A 174 -17.02 31.81 9.83
CA PRO A 174 -17.39 33.05 9.17
C PRO A 174 -18.87 33.30 9.43
N PHE A 175 -19.22 33.83 10.62
CA PHE A 175 -20.23 34.88 10.82
C PHE A 175 -20.44 35.15 12.32
N ALA A 176 -19.96 36.31 12.76
CA ALA A 176 -20.69 37.10 13.74
C ALA A 176 -22.03 37.50 13.09
N LEU A 177 -23.07 36.67 13.24
CA LEU A 177 -24.45 37.07 13.06
C LEU A 177 -24.72 38.21 14.05
N LYS A 178 -24.48 39.45 13.63
CA LYS A 178 -25.06 40.63 14.25
C LYS A 178 -26.56 40.51 14.04
N GLU A 179 -27.24 39.83 14.97
CA GLU A 179 -28.66 39.99 15.23
C GLU A 179 -28.89 41.49 15.53
N LYS A 180 -29.15 42.27 14.47
CA LYS A 180 -29.85 43.54 14.65
C LYS A 180 -31.29 43.17 14.99
N ARG A 181 -31.60 43.13 16.28
CA ARG A 181 -32.97 43.18 16.77
C ARG A 181 -33.54 44.54 16.37
N SER A 182 -34.51 44.53 15.45
CA SER A 182 -35.39 45.65 15.14
C SER A 182 -36.47 45.80 16.21
#